data_AF-V4IY99-F1
#
_entry.id   AF-V4IY99-F1
#
_cell.length_a   1.000
_cell.length_b   1.000
_cell.length_c   1.000
_cell.angle_alpha   90.00
_cell.angle_beta   90.00
_cell.angle_gamma   90.00
#
_symmetry.space_group_name_H-M   'P 1'
#
loop_
_entity.id
_entity.type
_entity.pdbx_description
1 polymer ?
#
loop_
_entity_poly.entity_id
_entity_poly.type
_entity_poly.pdbx_seq_one_letter_code
_entity_poly.pdbx_strand_id
1 'polypeptide(L)'
;MDVELVVAVTQVLAALAVAIALIFSWRQARVMEASFTDLQESRSRQQLYEAHRYLDEIRDEIEHMLSLDKKEFSDWNEKDKAAVYIVCARFHIVGILVLESHFPERLISYAWYYSIPRCSEILGPWPCS
;
A
#
# COMPACT_ATOMS: atom_id res chain seq x y z
N MET A 1 37.69 -15.70 -56.13
CA MET A 1 36.89 -14.85 -55.23
C MET A 1 37.60 -14.87 -53.91
N ASP A 2 38.27 -13.78 -53.56
CA ASP A 2 39.27 -13.78 -52.49
C ASP A 2 38.61 -13.95 -51.12
N VAL A 3 39.08 -14.94 -50.38
CA VAL A 3 38.55 -15.32 -49.06
C VAL A 3 38.53 -14.11 -48.10
N GLU A 4 39.50 -13.22 -48.24
CA GLU A 4 39.61 -11.98 -47.46
C GLU A 4 38.44 -11.01 -47.72
N LEU A 5 37.96 -10.91 -48.96
CA LEU A 5 36.82 -10.06 -49.31
C LEU A 5 35.53 -10.58 -48.64
N VAL A 6 35.34 -11.90 -48.62
CA VAL A 6 34.17 -12.55 -48.01
C VAL A 6 34.18 -12.38 -46.48
N VAL A 7 35.35 -12.50 -45.85
CA VAL A 7 35.51 -12.25 -44.42
C VAL A 7 35.25 -10.77 -44.07
N ALA A 8 35.77 -9.83 -44.87
CA ALA A 8 35.54 -8.41 -44.63
C ALA A 8 34.05 -8.04 -44.75
N VAL A 9 33.36 -8.52 -45.79
CA VAL A 9 31.93 -8.26 -45.99
C VAL A 9 31.08 -8.84 -44.86
N THR A 10 31.38 -10.07 -44.41
CA THR A 10 30.63 -10.71 -43.31
C THR A 10 30.85 -10.00 -41.97
N GLN A 11 32.07 -9.54 -41.68
CA GLN A 11 32.35 -8.75 -40.47
C GLN A 11 31.61 -7.40 -40.47
N VAL A 12 31.55 -6.72 -41.61
CA VAL A 12 30.79 -5.46 -41.76
C VAL A 12 29.30 -5.70 -41.54
N LEU A 13 28.73 -6.76 -42.12
CA LEU A 13 27.32 -7.12 -41.92
C LEU A 13 27.02 -7.49 -40.47
N ALA A 14 27.90 -8.25 -39.82
CA ALA A 14 27.76 -8.60 -38.41
C ALA A 14 27.83 -7.37 -37.49
N ALA A 15 28.77 -6.45 -37.74
CA ALA A 15 28.87 -5.20 -37.02
C ALA A 15 27.62 -4.32 -37.19
N LEU A 16 27.08 -4.28 -38.42
CA LEU A 16 25.84 -3.55 -38.72
C LEU A 16 24.64 -4.15 -37.97
N ALA A 17 24.53 -5.48 -37.94
CA ALA A 17 23.48 -6.18 -37.21
C ALA A 17 23.56 -5.92 -35.70
N VAL A 18 24.76 -5.94 -35.11
CA VAL A 18 24.98 -5.62 -33.70
C VAL A 18 24.62 -4.16 -33.40
N ALA A 19 25.00 -3.23 -34.27
CA ALA A 19 24.65 -1.81 -34.10
C ALA A 19 23.13 -1.59 -34.15
N ILE A 20 22.43 -2.24 -35.08
CA ILE A 20 20.96 -2.19 -35.16
C ILE A 20 20.34 -2.79 -33.90
N ALA A 21 20.81 -3.96 -33.46
CA ALA A 21 20.32 -4.61 -32.25
C ALA A 21 20.47 -3.69 -31.03
N LEU A 22 21.63 -3.06 -30.84
CA LEU A 22 21.88 -2.09 -29.78
C LEU A 22 20.91 -0.90 -29.81
N ILE A 23 20.60 -0.36 -30.99
CA ILE A 23 19.63 0.74 -31.14
C ILE A 23 18.23 0.30 -30.68
N PHE A 24 17.81 -0.91 -31.06
CA PHE A 24 16.52 -1.47 -30.62
C PHE A 24 16.51 -1.73 -29.12
N SER A 25 17.55 -2.34 -28.55
CA SER A 25 17.69 -2.59 -27.11
C SER A 25 17.62 -1.29 -26.31
N TRP A 26 18.31 -0.24 -26.78
CA TRP A 26 18.29 1.07 -26.15
C TRP A 26 16.91 1.72 -26.20
N ARG A 27 16.21 1.62 -27.33
CA ARG A 27 14.82 2.08 -27.44
C ARG A 27 13.89 1.31 -26.49
N GLN A 28 14.01 0.00 -26.42
CA GLN A 28 13.22 -0.83 -25.49
C GLN A 28 13.48 -0.44 -24.03
N ALA A 29 14.74 -0.23 -23.65
CA ALA A 29 15.10 0.21 -22.30
C ALA A 29 14.45 1.56 -21.94
N ARG A 30 14.44 2.53 -22.86
CA ARG A 30 13.78 3.82 -22.64
C ARG A 30 12.26 3.73 -22.51
N VAL A 31 11.60 2.90 -23.32
CA VAL A 31 10.15 2.68 -23.20
C VAL A 31 9.81 1.99 -21.89
N MET A 32 10.63 1.02 -21.49
CA MET A 32 10.46 0.28 -20.24
C MET A 32 10.65 1.19 -19.03
N GLU A 33 11.60 2.12 -19.03
CA GLU A 33 11.80 3.11 -17.97
C GLU A 33 10.55 3.98 -17.73
N ALA A 34 9.90 4.45 -18.81
CA ALA A 34 8.64 5.18 -18.71
C ALA A 34 7.53 4.29 -18.12
N SER A 35 7.41 3.04 -18.57
CA SER A 35 6.42 2.09 -18.06
C SER A 35 6.65 1.72 -16.59
N PHE A 36 7.90 1.67 -16.11
CA PHE A 36 8.22 1.42 -14.71
C PHE A 36 7.75 2.56 -13.81
N THR A 37 7.92 3.81 -14.25
CA THR A 37 7.50 4.98 -13.50
C THR A 37 5.98 5.01 -13.36
N ASP A 38 5.26 4.78 -14.46
CA ASP A 38 3.79 4.71 -14.46
C ASP A 38 3.26 3.53 -13.62
N LEU A 39 3.93 2.37 -13.69
CA LEU A 39 3.59 1.21 -12.86
C LEU A 39 3.84 1.47 -11.38
N GLN A 40 4.91 2.16 -11.04
CA GLN A 40 5.25 2.48 -9.66
C GLN A 40 4.26 3.48 -9.06
N GLU A 41 3.83 4.48 -9.85
CA GLU A 41 2.78 5.41 -9.46
C GLU A 41 1.40 4.73 -9.39
N SER A 42 1.07 3.84 -10.33
CA SER A 42 -0.16 3.06 -10.30
C SER A 42 -0.21 2.15 -9.06
N ARG A 43 0.91 1.48 -8.74
CA ARG A 43 1.03 0.64 -7.53
C ARG A 43 0.89 1.45 -6.26
N SER A 44 1.52 2.62 -6.16
CA SER A 44 1.40 3.47 -4.96
C SER A 44 -0.04 3.96 -4.77
N ARG A 45 -0.72 4.35 -5.84
CA ARG A 45 -2.14 4.72 -5.82
C ARG A 45 -3.03 3.53 -5.44
N GLN A 46 -2.74 2.34 -5.95
CA GLN A 46 -3.49 1.13 -5.63
C GLN A 46 -3.30 0.72 -4.17
N GLN A 47 -2.07 0.80 -3.65
CA GLN A 47 -1.79 0.55 -2.23
C GLN A 47 -2.51 1.55 -1.32
N LEU A 48 -2.53 2.84 -1.68
CA LEU A 48 -3.29 3.86 -0.95
C LEU A 48 -4.79 3.60 -1.01
N TYR A 49 -5.31 3.16 -2.15
CA TYR A 49 -6.72 2.79 -2.31
C TYR A 49 -7.09 1.57 -1.46
N GLU A 50 -6.26 0.53 -1.46
CA GLU A 50 -6.47 -0.67 -0.63
C GLU A 50 -6.43 -0.32 0.86
N ALA A 51 -5.49 0.54 1.27
CA ALA A 51 -5.46 1.04 2.63
C ALA A 51 -6.70 1.88 2.96
N HIS A 52 -7.14 2.75 2.05
CA HIS A 52 -8.37 3.51 2.24
C HIS A 52 -9.58 2.59 2.39
N ARG A 53 -9.72 1.56 1.54
CA ARG A 53 -10.82 0.59 1.64
C ARG A 53 -10.79 -0.15 2.97
N TYR A 54 -9.62 -0.62 3.37
CA TYR A 54 -9.42 -1.28 4.67
C TYR A 54 -9.77 -0.38 5.86
N LEU A 55 -9.53 0.93 5.72
CA LEU A 55 -9.87 1.95 6.71
C LEU A 55 -11.34 2.38 6.65
N ASP A 56 -12.04 2.22 5.53
CA ASP A 56 -13.49 2.47 5.43
C ASP A 56 -14.30 1.29 5.99
N GLU A 57 -13.79 0.06 5.81
CA GLU A 57 -14.39 -1.19 6.30
C GLU A 57 -14.51 -1.24 7.84
N ILE A 58 -13.79 -0.41 8.60
CA ILE A 58 -13.87 -0.35 10.07
C ILE A 58 -14.83 0.75 10.56
N ARG A 59 -15.33 1.60 9.67
CA ARG A 59 -16.08 2.80 10.06
C ARG A 59 -17.36 2.43 10.79
N ASP A 60 -18.03 1.40 10.30
CA ASP A 60 -19.27 0.88 10.89
C ASP A 60 -19.01 0.32 12.29
N GLU A 61 -17.89 -0.38 12.53
CA GLU A 61 -17.51 -0.88 13.84
C GLU A 61 -17.11 0.25 14.79
N ILE A 62 -16.44 1.30 14.31
CA ILE A 62 -16.17 2.50 15.09
C ILE A 62 -17.48 3.17 15.47
N GLU A 63 -18.39 3.39 14.53
CA GLU A 63 -19.70 4.00 14.80
C GLU A 63 -20.51 3.16 15.80
N HIS A 64 -20.51 1.84 15.65
CA HIS A 64 -21.14 0.91 16.60
C HIS A 64 -20.51 1.03 17.98
N MET A 65 -19.18 1.01 18.07
CA MET A 65 -18.47 1.15 19.32
C MET A 65 -18.74 2.51 20.00
N LEU A 66 -18.77 3.61 19.24
CA LEU A 66 -19.11 4.93 19.75
C LEU A 66 -20.56 4.99 20.27
N SER A 67 -21.47 4.19 19.72
CA SER A 67 -22.84 4.07 20.24
C SER A 67 -22.93 3.35 21.59
N LEU A 68 -21.88 2.62 21.99
CA LEU A 68 -21.76 1.99 23.32
C LEU A 68 -21.37 2.99 24.40
N ASP A 69 -21.16 4.26 24.06
CA ASP A 69 -20.86 5.32 25.02
C ASP A 69 -21.94 5.35 26.12
N LYS A 70 -21.50 5.20 27.38
CA LYS A 70 -22.32 5.09 28.60
C LYS A 70 -23.04 3.75 28.82
N LYS A 71 -22.88 2.76 27.93
CA LYS A 71 -23.40 1.41 28.16
C LYS A 71 -22.45 0.64 29.07
N GLU A 72 -22.94 0.11 30.18
CA GLU A 72 -22.13 -0.71 31.07
C GLU A 72 -21.68 -2.00 30.37
N PHE A 73 -20.44 -2.41 30.62
CA PHE A 73 -19.83 -3.57 29.96
C PHE A 73 -20.60 -4.88 30.22
N SER A 74 -21.23 -5.02 31.39
CA SER A 74 -22.09 -6.18 31.71
C SER A 74 -23.25 -6.36 30.75
N ASP A 75 -23.69 -5.27 30.11
CA ASP A 75 -24.83 -5.27 29.19
C ASP A 75 -24.40 -5.50 27.73
N TRP A 76 -23.10 -5.65 27.49
CA TRP A 76 -22.57 -5.84 26.16
C TRP A 76 -22.84 -7.26 25.68
N ASN A 77 -23.48 -7.36 24.53
CA ASN A 77 -23.70 -8.63 23.86
C ASN A 77 -22.43 -9.04 23.08
N GLU A 78 -22.44 -10.23 22.51
CA GLU A 78 -21.28 -10.73 21.74
C GLU A 78 -20.98 -9.89 20.49
N LYS A 79 -21.98 -9.23 19.89
CA LYS A 79 -21.78 -8.32 18.76
C LYS A 79 -21.02 -7.06 19.19
N ASP A 80 -21.36 -6.50 20.35
CA ASP A 80 -20.69 -5.32 20.92
C ASP A 80 -19.20 -5.63 21.18
N LYS A 81 -18.93 -6.77 21.81
CA LYS A 81 -17.55 -7.24 22.08
C LYS A 81 -16.78 -7.50 20.80
N ALA A 82 -17.41 -8.12 19.80
CA ALA A 82 -16.77 -8.40 18.51
C ALA A 82 -16.40 -7.10 17.76
N ALA A 83 -17.31 -6.12 17.71
CA ALA A 83 -17.04 -4.83 17.10
C ALA A 83 -15.85 -4.13 17.76
N VAL A 84 -15.82 -4.11 19.09
CA VAL A 84 -14.71 -3.54 19.86
C VAL A 84 -13.39 -4.26 19.57
N TYR A 85 -13.38 -5.59 19.56
CA TYR A 85 -12.18 -6.37 19.25
C TYR A 85 -11.62 -6.01 17.86
N ILE A 86 -12.50 -5.88 16.87
CA ILE A 86 -12.13 -5.46 15.51
C ILE A 86 -11.51 -4.05 15.56
N VAL A 87 -12.15 -3.09 16.23
CA VAL A 87 -11.62 -1.72 16.33
C VAL A 87 -10.23 -1.71 16.96
N CYS A 88 -10.04 -2.39 18.09
CA CYS A 88 -8.75 -2.48 18.78
C CYS A 88 -7.67 -3.12 17.91
N ALA A 89 -7.96 -4.28 17.29
CA ALA A 89 -7.01 -4.99 16.45
C ALA A 89 -6.58 -4.14 15.24
N ARG A 90 -7.53 -3.41 14.64
CA ARG A 90 -7.25 -2.54 13.49
C ARG A 90 -6.48 -1.30 13.89
N PHE A 91 -6.80 -0.65 15.00
CA PHE A 91 -6.02 0.48 15.53
C PHE A 91 -4.58 0.06 15.83
N HIS A 92 -4.36 -1.16 16.35
CA HIS A 92 -3.01 -1.69 16.57
C HIS A 92 -2.23 -1.83 15.25
N ILE A 93 -2.86 -2.37 14.20
CA ILE A 93 -2.25 -2.48 12.87
C ILE A 93 -1.92 -1.08 12.32
N VAL A 94 -2.84 -0.11 12.45
CA VAL A 94 -2.59 1.28 12.04
C VAL A 94 -1.42 1.87 12.82
N GLY A 95 -1.34 1.63 14.13
CA GLY A 95 -0.22 2.06 14.96
C GLY A 95 1.13 1.50 14.47
N ILE A 96 1.20 0.19 14.18
CA ILE A 96 2.40 -0.45 13.62
C ILE A 96 2.77 0.20 12.28
N LEU A 97 1.81 0.39 11.38
CA LEU A 97 2.05 0.99 10.07
C LEU A 97 2.56 2.45 10.15
N VAL A 98 2.12 3.20 11.16
CA VAL A 98 2.64 4.55 11.42
C VAL A 98 4.05 4.49 11.99
N LEU A 99 4.32 3.61 12.96
CA LEU A 99 5.64 3.43 13.58
C LEU A 99 6.71 3.02 12.55
N GLU A 100 6.36 2.12 11.64
CA GLU A 100 7.25 1.66 10.55
C GLU A 100 7.35 2.67 9.39
N SER A 101 6.80 3.89 9.54
CA SER A 101 6.82 4.95 8.52
C SER A 101 6.19 4.55 7.18
N HIS A 102 5.31 3.55 7.16
CA HIS A 102 4.56 3.15 5.97
C HIS A 102 3.39 4.12 5.68
N PHE A 103 2.85 4.74 6.73
CA PHE A 103 1.83 5.78 6.61
C PHE A 103 2.32 7.11 7.21
N PRO A 104 2.03 8.25 6.55
CA PRO A 104 2.28 9.55 7.14
C PRO A 104 1.39 9.71 8.38
N GLU A 105 2.01 9.92 9.55
CA GLU A 105 1.30 10.14 10.82
C GLU A 105 0.19 11.19 10.67
N ARG A 106 0.49 12.28 9.95
CA ARG A 106 -0.43 13.38 9.68
C ARG A 106 -1.74 12.93 9.02
N LEU A 107 -1.69 11.93 8.14
CA LEU A 107 -2.86 11.46 7.40
C LEU A 107 -3.80 10.67 8.33
N ILE A 108 -3.23 9.79 9.16
CA ILE A 108 -3.99 9.04 10.17
C ILE A 108 -4.53 9.99 11.23
N SER A 109 -3.71 10.91 11.72
CA SER A 109 -4.14 11.88 12.74
C SER A 109 -5.30 12.73 12.25
N TYR A 110 -5.36 13.14 10.98
CA TYR A 110 -6.50 13.90 10.47
C TYR A 110 -7.75 13.04 10.29
N ALA A 111 -7.62 11.84 9.74
CA ALA A 111 -8.77 11.01 9.45
C ALA A 111 -9.40 10.40 10.72
N TRP A 112 -8.61 10.22 11.79
CA TRP A 112 -9.01 9.46 12.98
C TRP A 112 -8.87 10.25 14.29
N TYR A 113 -8.60 11.56 14.18
CA TYR A 113 -8.36 12.48 15.30
C TYR A 113 -9.35 12.32 16.45
N TYR A 114 -10.64 12.24 16.10
CA TYR A 114 -11.73 12.21 17.07
C TYR A 114 -12.06 10.79 17.53
N SER A 115 -11.97 9.82 16.62
CA SER A 115 -12.40 8.45 16.86
C SER A 115 -11.46 7.71 17.82
N ILE A 116 -10.14 7.82 17.64
CA ILE A 116 -9.17 7.06 18.45
C ILE A 116 -9.27 7.43 19.95
N PRO A 117 -9.20 8.70 20.36
CA PRO A 117 -9.32 9.07 21.77
C PRO A 117 -10.68 8.67 22.34
N ARG A 118 -11.77 8.89 21.59
CA ARG A 118 -13.12 8.57 22.09
C ARG A 118 -13.33 7.07 22.25
N CYS A 119 -12.84 6.28 21.31
CA CYS A 119 -12.80 4.83 21.43
C CYS A 119 -11.97 4.39 22.65
N SER A 120 -10.79 5.00 22.86
CA SER A 120 -9.96 4.72 24.04
C SER A 120 -10.68 5.03 25.37
N GLU A 121 -11.48 6.10 25.42
CA GLU A 121 -12.26 6.45 26.60
C GLU A 121 -13.37 5.43 26.90
N ILE A 122 -14.05 4.95 25.86
CA ILE A 122 -15.11 3.93 25.98
C ILE A 122 -14.51 2.59 26.42
N LEU A 123 -13.31 2.25 25.94
CA LEU A 123 -12.61 1.04 26.34
C LEU A 123 -12.12 1.10 27.78
N GLY A 124 -11.87 2.30 28.32
CA GLY A 124 -11.36 2.45 29.68
C GLY A 124 -10.13 1.57 29.93
N PRO A 125 -9.81 1.19 31.19
CA PRO A 125 -8.64 0.40 31.52
C PRO A 125 -8.81 -1.08 31.16
N TRP A 126 -9.51 -1.40 30.07
CA TRP A 126 -9.57 -2.75 29.55
C TRP A 126 -8.19 -3.09 28.97
N PRO A 127 -7.47 -4.07 29.53
CA PRO A 127 -6.24 -4.49 28.92
C PRO A 127 -6.61 -5.16 27.60
N CYS A 128 -6.25 -4.51 26.50
CA CYS A 128 -6.07 -5.20 25.22
C CYS A 128 -4.90 -6.17 25.38
N SER A 129 -5.10 -7.26 26.13
CA SER A 129 -4.12 -8.32 26.41
C SER A 129 -4.64 -9.65 25.91
#